data_AF-K3W5Z3-F1
#
_entry.id   AF-K3W5Z3-F1
#
_cell.length_a   1.000
_cell.length_b   1.000
_cell.length_c   1.000
_cell.angle_alpha   90.00
_cell.angle_beta   90.00
_cell.angle_gamma   90.00
#
_symmetry.space_group_name_H-M   'P 1'
#
loop_
_entity.id
_entity.type
_entity.pdbx_description
1 polymer ?
#
loop_
_entity_poly.entity_id
_entity_poly.type
_entity_poly.pdbx_seq_one_letter_code
_entity_poly.pdbx_strand_id
1 'polypeptide(L)'
;MDEEQRHKERAKWTRAEEASLLELWCSVRANPEFHGERGLKRAAWTWVANEMAARHGDTKEKAMIQSKFMRLIKEYKLFLWVVSMDGVTHDDQGQIAMSESAWEQLFAEKKTVELSILRKLKQVGFPLATQCAAACSDDPSAGIRTAITNLGADLSTHDVRPSEGATTPPSVRMSTRSAGAASSPATTPVVAPVAAFRPHHAEEFGLQPHYNKDGIVESATCRFCLTFGRDARNGKRRIGKPKSFRSFRVDNYRQHLSSQHTAKWEEFRKCESLAAKKAFFARDAAGMVDDATSPADENDGGLEDDEDDDESEVTAADGHVGAPRYRSIAPALQSVPRATQNNKRSRDGEESEEDTEERATRRSLKERELQLRERELALRREELAERKQQRLEDAQQREKQFGVMVDMVEKLHRTQAQLLGIIAGALGSQPGLFSQTQQP
;
A
#
# COMPACT_ATOMS: atom_id res chain seq x y z
N MET A 1 -6.89 -35.54 -12.19
CA MET A 1 -5.85 -34.69 -11.57
C MET A 1 -6.53 -33.88 -10.50
N ASP A 2 -6.08 -34.00 -9.24
CA ASP A 2 -6.65 -33.22 -8.14
C ASP A 2 -6.54 -31.72 -8.41
N GLU A 3 -7.61 -30.99 -8.11
CA GLU A 3 -7.68 -29.54 -8.25
C GLU A 3 -6.57 -28.84 -7.45
N GLU A 4 -6.16 -29.44 -6.33
CA GLU A 4 -5.03 -29.01 -5.53
C GLU A 4 -3.68 -29.14 -6.27
N GLN A 5 -3.54 -30.11 -7.15
CA GLN A 5 -2.33 -30.30 -7.96
C GLN A 5 -2.26 -29.29 -9.11
N ARG A 6 -3.43 -28.88 -9.68
CA ARG A 6 -3.51 -27.75 -10.63
C ARG A 6 -3.07 -26.42 -10.00
N HIS A 7 -3.32 -26.19 -8.72
CA HIS A 7 -2.87 -24.98 -8.03
C HIS A 7 -1.36 -24.94 -7.75
N LYS A 8 -0.68 -26.10 -7.74
CA LYS A 8 0.77 -26.19 -7.47
C LYS A 8 1.62 -25.96 -8.73
N GLU A 9 1.09 -26.25 -9.91
CA GLU A 9 1.78 -25.90 -11.15
C GLU A 9 1.71 -24.39 -11.39
N ARG A 10 2.83 -23.71 -11.13
CA ARG A 10 2.97 -22.28 -11.46
C ARG A 10 2.75 -22.13 -12.96
N ALA A 11 1.71 -21.38 -13.35
CA ALA A 11 1.47 -21.08 -14.77
C ALA A 11 2.77 -20.58 -15.41
N LYS A 12 3.08 -21.17 -16.57
CA LYS A 12 4.13 -20.67 -17.45
C LYS A 12 3.56 -19.43 -18.15
N TRP A 13 4.38 -18.38 -18.18
CA TRP A 13 4.03 -17.11 -18.83
C TRP A 13 5.07 -16.84 -19.91
N THR A 14 4.61 -16.69 -21.14
CA THR A 14 5.44 -16.25 -22.26
C THR A 14 5.56 -14.71 -22.25
N ARG A 15 6.56 -14.18 -22.97
CA ARG A 15 6.72 -12.73 -23.10
C ARG A 15 5.55 -12.06 -23.83
N ALA A 16 4.99 -12.72 -24.84
CA ALA A 16 3.82 -12.24 -25.56
C ALA A 16 2.57 -12.13 -24.66
N GLU A 17 2.38 -13.11 -23.76
CA GLU A 17 1.31 -13.07 -22.75
C GLU A 17 1.52 -11.95 -21.73
N GLU A 18 2.75 -11.75 -21.25
CA GLU A 18 3.07 -10.65 -20.34
C GLU A 18 2.82 -9.27 -20.98
N ALA A 19 3.20 -9.10 -22.24
CA ALA A 19 2.96 -7.88 -22.99
C ALA A 19 1.45 -7.62 -23.20
N SER A 20 0.71 -8.66 -23.61
CA SER A 20 -0.76 -8.59 -23.78
C SER A 20 -1.45 -8.22 -22.46
N LEU A 21 -1.00 -8.77 -21.34
CA LEU A 21 -1.53 -8.43 -20.02
C LEU A 21 -1.37 -6.95 -19.68
N LEU A 22 -0.21 -6.36 -19.98
CA LEU A 22 0.05 -4.94 -19.73
C LEU A 22 -0.75 -4.03 -20.67
N GLU A 23 -0.93 -4.44 -21.93
CA GLU A 23 -1.78 -3.74 -22.90
C GLU A 23 -3.25 -3.74 -22.45
N LEU A 24 -3.81 -4.91 -22.12
CA LEU A 24 -5.18 -5.03 -21.62
C LEU A 24 -5.40 -4.25 -20.33
N TRP A 25 -4.38 -4.17 -19.47
CA TRP A 25 -4.42 -3.32 -18.30
C TRP A 25 -4.52 -1.84 -18.66
N CYS A 26 -3.79 -1.37 -19.68
CA CYS A 26 -3.92 0.00 -20.18
C CYS A 26 -5.34 0.26 -20.70
N SER A 27 -5.91 -0.66 -21.48
CA SER A 27 -7.29 -0.55 -21.99
C SER A 27 -8.31 -0.45 -20.86
N VAL A 28 -8.15 -1.28 -19.83
CA VAL A 28 -9.00 -1.25 -18.63
C VAL A 28 -8.88 0.08 -17.90
N ARG A 29 -7.66 0.63 -17.77
CA ARG A 29 -7.41 1.93 -17.14
C ARG A 29 -8.02 3.10 -17.92
N ALA A 30 -8.06 3.00 -19.24
CA ALA A 30 -8.66 4.03 -20.08
C ALA A 30 -10.20 4.01 -20.06
N ASN A 31 -10.82 2.88 -19.73
CA ASN A 31 -12.28 2.75 -19.74
C ASN A 31 -12.90 3.14 -18.37
N PRO A 32 -13.73 4.21 -18.29
CA PRO A 32 -14.36 4.64 -17.04
C PRO A 32 -15.36 3.64 -16.48
N GLU A 33 -15.94 2.75 -17.30
CA GLU A 33 -16.90 1.73 -16.83
C GLU A 33 -16.28 0.76 -15.84
N PHE A 34 -14.98 0.48 -15.99
CA PHE A 34 -14.22 -0.38 -15.10
C PHE A 34 -13.75 0.33 -13.83
N HIS A 35 -13.98 1.64 -13.69
CA HIS A 35 -13.64 2.42 -12.52
C HIS A 35 -14.90 2.66 -11.67
N GLY A 36 -14.72 2.58 -10.35
CA GLY A 36 -15.67 3.11 -9.38
C GLY A 36 -14.97 4.09 -8.45
N GLU A 37 -15.73 4.64 -7.50
CA GLU A 37 -15.21 5.60 -6.50
C GLU A 37 -14.01 5.05 -5.71
N ARG A 38 -13.93 3.73 -5.54
CA ARG A 38 -12.86 3.04 -4.81
C ARG A 38 -11.73 2.50 -5.71
N GLY A 39 -11.66 2.97 -6.96
CA GLY A 39 -10.71 2.50 -7.95
C GLY A 39 -11.27 1.39 -8.83
N LEU A 40 -10.40 0.47 -9.26
CA LEU A 40 -10.76 -0.52 -10.28
C LEU A 40 -11.78 -1.55 -9.77
N LYS A 41 -12.88 -1.72 -10.50
CA LYS A 41 -13.94 -2.68 -10.17
C LYS A 41 -13.45 -4.12 -10.32
N ARG A 42 -14.04 -5.03 -9.53
CA ARG A 42 -13.77 -6.47 -9.63
C ARG A 42 -14.07 -7.02 -11.04
N ALA A 43 -15.05 -6.47 -11.74
CA ALA A 43 -15.44 -6.87 -13.10
C ALA A 43 -14.31 -6.66 -14.13
N ALA A 44 -13.47 -5.63 -13.94
CA ALA A 44 -12.37 -5.31 -14.84
C ALA A 44 -11.37 -6.48 -14.99
N TRP A 45 -11.00 -7.09 -13.86
CA TRP A 45 -10.11 -8.26 -13.86
C TRP A 45 -10.75 -9.51 -14.48
N THR A 46 -12.07 -9.64 -14.41
CA THR A 46 -12.77 -10.73 -15.09
C THR A 46 -12.75 -10.50 -16.60
N TRP A 47 -12.92 -9.25 -17.04
CA TRP A 47 -12.77 -8.88 -18.45
C TRP A 47 -11.36 -9.17 -18.97
N VAL A 48 -10.31 -8.75 -18.25
CA VAL A 48 -8.91 -9.05 -18.61
C VAL A 48 -8.67 -10.56 -18.71
N ALA A 49 -9.23 -11.35 -17.80
CA ALA A 49 -9.08 -12.81 -17.83
C ALA A 49 -9.71 -13.43 -19.07
N ASN A 50 -10.92 -13.00 -19.43
CA ASN A 50 -11.62 -13.47 -20.62
C ASN A 50 -10.87 -13.08 -21.90
N GLU A 51 -10.37 -11.86 -21.95
CA GLU A 51 -9.65 -11.34 -23.12
C GLU A 51 -8.27 -12.00 -23.28
N MET A 52 -7.57 -12.27 -22.18
CA MET A 52 -6.34 -13.08 -22.20
C MET A 52 -6.61 -14.50 -22.72
N ALA A 53 -7.70 -15.14 -22.27
CA ALA A 53 -8.08 -16.47 -22.74
C ALA A 53 -8.45 -16.46 -24.23
N ALA A 54 -9.13 -15.41 -24.70
CA ALA A 54 -9.46 -15.25 -26.11
C ALA A 54 -8.22 -15.07 -27.00
N ARG A 55 -7.22 -14.27 -26.55
CA ARG A 55 -6.00 -14.00 -27.32
C ARG A 55 -5.01 -15.18 -27.37
N HIS A 56 -4.88 -15.91 -26.26
CA HIS A 56 -3.81 -16.93 -26.10
C HIS A 56 -4.32 -18.37 -26.03
N GLY A 57 -5.64 -18.58 -26.04
CA GLY A 57 -6.27 -19.90 -25.99
C GLY A 57 -6.14 -20.63 -24.64
N ASP A 58 -5.51 -20.01 -23.63
CA ASP A 58 -5.31 -20.58 -22.30
C ASP A 58 -6.10 -19.82 -21.24
N THR A 59 -6.96 -20.53 -20.50
CA THR A 59 -7.75 -19.98 -19.41
C THR A 59 -6.91 -19.89 -18.14
N LYS A 60 -6.25 -18.75 -17.94
CA LYS A 60 -5.56 -18.43 -16.69
C LYS A 60 -6.54 -17.89 -15.66
N GLU A 61 -6.47 -18.41 -14.42
CA GLU A 61 -7.34 -17.93 -13.35
C GLU A 61 -7.08 -16.45 -13.04
N LYS A 62 -8.14 -15.71 -12.76
CA LYS A 62 -8.09 -14.30 -12.37
C LYS A 62 -7.03 -13.99 -11.29
N ALA A 63 -6.95 -14.81 -10.25
CA ALA A 63 -5.98 -14.61 -9.17
C ALA A 63 -4.52 -14.72 -9.68
N MET A 64 -4.26 -15.62 -10.63
CA MET A 64 -2.94 -15.79 -11.25
C MET A 64 -2.57 -14.60 -12.12
N ILE A 65 -3.54 -14.08 -12.89
CA ILE A 65 -3.37 -12.86 -13.71
C ILE A 65 -3.04 -11.66 -12.83
N GLN A 66 -3.79 -11.45 -11.75
CA GLN A 66 -3.54 -10.38 -10.78
C GLN A 66 -2.16 -10.51 -10.14
N SER A 67 -1.81 -11.70 -9.67
CA SER A 67 -0.50 -11.99 -9.06
C SER A 67 0.64 -11.73 -10.04
N LYS A 68 0.49 -12.15 -11.30
CA LYS A 68 1.47 -11.91 -12.36
C LYS A 68 1.65 -10.42 -12.64
N PHE A 69 0.56 -9.70 -12.82
CA PHE A 69 0.58 -8.25 -13.02
C PHE A 69 1.31 -7.54 -11.89
N MET A 70 0.96 -7.83 -10.63
CA MET A 70 1.61 -7.21 -9.47
C MET A 70 3.10 -7.53 -9.40
N ARG A 71 3.51 -8.73 -9.82
CA ARG A 71 4.93 -9.09 -9.93
C ARG A 71 5.63 -8.29 -11.05
N LEU A 72 5.03 -8.14 -12.23
CA LEU A 72 5.58 -7.33 -13.32
C LEU A 72 5.78 -5.87 -12.90
N ILE A 73 4.78 -5.27 -12.22
CA ILE A 73 4.91 -3.90 -11.70
C ILE A 73 6.00 -3.79 -10.65
N LYS A 74 6.18 -4.80 -9.79
CA LYS A 74 7.29 -4.84 -8.83
C LYS A 74 8.65 -4.93 -9.52
N GLU A 75 8.79 -5.81 -10.51
CA GLU A 75 10.02 -5.94 -11.32
C GLU A 75 10.35 -4.62 -12.02
N TYR A 76 9.35 -3.95 -12.60
CA TYR A 76 9.50 -2.65 -13.25
C TYR A 76 9.92 -1.53 -12.28
N LYS A 77 9.33 -1.45 -11.08
CA LYS A 77 9.75 -0.47 -10.07
C LYS A 77 11.19 -0.67 -9.64
N LEU A 78 11.63 -1.93 -9.53
CA LEU A 78 13.02 -2.23 -9.22
C LEU A 78 13.92 -1.83 -10.39
N PHE A 79 13.54 -2.13 -11.63
CA PHE A 79 14.23 -1.66 -12.83
C PHE A 79 14.39 -0.13 -12.83
N LEU A 80 13.32 0.64 -12.59
CA LEU A 80 13.38 2.11 -12.51
C LEU A 80 14.34 2.58 -11.42
N TRP A 81 14.30 1.96 -10.24
CA TRP A 81 15.21 2.31 -9.15
C TRP A 81 16.69 2.11 -9.55
N VAL A 82 17.00 1.00 -10.24
CA VAL A 82 18.36 0.72 -10.74
C VAL A 82 18.77 1.76 -11.79
N VAL A 83 17.88 2.08 -12.73
CA VAL A 83 18.14 3.07 -13.79
C VAL A 83 18.27 4.50 -13.24
N SER A 84 17.66 4.80 -12.08
CA SER A 84 17.82 6.07 -11.39
C SER A 84 19.14 6.24 -10.65
N MET A 85 20.01 5.24 -10.62
CA MET A 85 21.34 5.36 -10.02
C MET A 85 22.29 6.14 -10.93
N ASP A 86 23.19 6.91 -10.33
CA ASP A 86 24.14 7.74 -11.06
C ASP A 86 25.04 6.90 -11.98
N GLY A 87 25.18 7.34 -13.23
CA GLY A 87 26.01 6.67 -14.24
C GLY A 87 25.42 5.38 -14.83
N VAL A 88 24.19 5.02 -14.47
CA VAL A 88 23.48 3.89 -15.08
C VAL A 88 22.73 4.35 -16.32
N THR A 89 22.89 3.62 -17.42
CA THR A 89 22.13 3.84 -18.66
C THR A 89 21.38 2.57 -19.04
N HIS A 90 20.36 2.69 -19.88
CA HIS A 90 19.65 1.53 -20.44
C HIS A 90 19.32 1.77 -21.92
N ASP A 91 19.23 0.69 -22.69
CA ASP A 91 18.80 0.74 -24.09
C ASP A 91 17.27 0.62 -24.24
N ASP A 92 16.77 0.71 -25.47
CA ASP A 92 15.35 0.58 -25.80
C ASP A 92 14.78 -0.82 -25.49
N GLN A 93 15.64 -1.83 -25.36
CA GLN A 93 15.27 -3.19 -24.94
C GLN A 93 15.26 -3.34 -23.41
N GLY A 94 15.54 -2.27 -22.66
CA GLY A 94 15.60 -2.26 -21.21
C GLY A 94 16.82 -3.02 -20.66
N GLN A 95 17.86 -3.24 -21.46
CA GLN A 95 19.14 -3.77 -21.01
C GLN A 95 19.88 -2.67 -20.25
N ILE A 96 20.34 -2.97 -19.03
CA ILE A 96 20.99 -2.01 -18.16
C ILE A 96 22.51 -2.07 -18.38
N ALA A 97 23.10 -0.95 -18.78
CA ALA A 97 24.55 -0.78 -18.89
C ALA A 97 25.09 -0.11 -17.61
N MET A 98 25.81 -0.89 -16.81
CA MET A 98 26.57 -0.43 -15.64
C MET A 98 27.81 -1.31 -15.41
N SER A 99 28.76 -0.83 -14.62
CA SER A 99 29.99 -1.59 -14.33
C SER A 99 29.71 -2.83 -13.47
N GLU A 100 30.55 -3.85 -13.62
CA GLU A 100 30.46 -5.09 -12.82
C GLU A 100 30.57 -4.82 -11.31
N SER A 101 31.46 -3.89 -10.92
CA SER A 101 31.59 -3.48 -9.52
C SER A 101 30.32 -2.82 -8.98
N ALA A 102 29.61 -2.02 -9.79
CA ALA A 102 28.32 -1.44 -9.39
C ALA A 102 27.26 -2.53 -9.18
N TRP A 103 27.21 -3.55 -10.04
CA TRP A 103 26.33 -4.71 -9.85
C TRP A 103 26.63 -5.48 -8.56
N GLU A 104 27.91 -5.69 -8.24
CA GLU A 104 28.33 -6.39 -7.02
C GLU A 104 27.94 -5.63 -5.75
N GLN A 105 28.15 -4.30 -5.73
CA GLN A 105 27.71 -3.44 -4.63
C GLN A 105 26.18 -3.51 -4.45
N LEU A 106 25.46 -3.47 -5.56
CA LEU A 106 24.00 -3.56 -5.57
C LEU A 106 23.51 -4.91 -5.04
N PHE A 107 24.17 -6.01 -5.39
CA PHE A 107 23.86 -7.34 -4.84
C PHE A 107 24.21 -7.47 -3.36
N ALA A 108 25.23 -6.76 -2.86
CA ALA A 108 25.59 -6.77 -1.45
C ALA A 108 24.58 -5.99 -0.58
N GLU A 109 24.00 -4.91 -1.11
CA GLU A 109 23.08 -4.04 -0.37
C GLU A 109 21.66 -4.65 -0.22
N LYS A 110 21.19 -5.43 -1.20
CA LYS A 110 19.76 -5.80 -1.31
C LYS A 110 19.40 -7.12 -0.63
N LYS A 111 18.13 -7.20 -0.21
CA LYS A 111 17.55 -8.38 0.46
C LYS A 111 17.37 -9.55 -0.52
N THR A 112 17.39 -10.77 0.02
CA THR A 112 17.33 -12.05 -0.71
C THR A 112 16.26 -12.15 -1.80
N VAL A 113 15.05 -11.63 -1.59
CA VAL A 113 13.96 -11.70 -2.58
C VAL A 113 14.25 -10.85 -3.82
N GLU A 114 14.82 -9.67 -3.64
CA GLU A 114 15.12 -8.74 -4.74
C GLU A 114 16.35 -9.19 -5.54
N LEU A 115 17.29 -9.89 -4.90
CA LEU A 115 18.48 -10.43 -5.58
C LEU A 115 18.12 -11.32 -6.77
N SER A 116 17.08 -12.14 -6.64
CA SER A 116 16.64 -13.00 -7.75
C SER A 116 16.18 -12.20 -8.98
N ILE A 117 15.49 -11.08 -8.74
CA ILE A 117 15.01 -10.18 -9.80
C ILE A 117 16.21 -9.41 -10.39
N LEU A 118 17.10 -8.90 -9.54
CA LEU A 118 18.26 -8.13 -9.99
C LEU A 118 19.22 -8.97 -10.84
N ARG A 119 19.45 -10.24 -10.48
CA ARG A 119 20.22 -11.16 -11.32
C ARG A 119 19.57 -11.38 -12.68
N LYS A 120 18.25 -11.52 -12.72
CA LYS A 120 17.48 -11.63 -13.98
C LYS A 120 17.59 -10.35 -14.82
N LEU A 121 17.48 -9.18 -14.18
CA LEU A 121 17.63 -7.87 -14.84
C LEU A 121 19.05 -7.69 -15.41
N LYS A 122 20.09 -8.11 -14.69
CA LYS A 122 21.46 -8.08 -15.21
C LYS A 122 21.62 -8.97 -16.45
N GLN A 123 21.03 -10.16 -16.45
CA GLN A 123 21.19 -11.14 -17.52
C GLN A 123 20.39 -10.81 -18.79
N VAL A 124 19.14 -10.38 -18.64
CA VAL A 124 18.18 -10.28 -19.75
C VAL A 124 17.56 -8.88 -19.87
N GLY A 125 17.89 -7.97 -18.96
CA GLY A 125 17.27 -6.66 -18.92
C GLY A 125 15.79 -6.71 -18.54
N PHE A 126 15.07 -5.65 -18.91
CA PHE A 126 13.63 -5.56 -18.73
C PHE A 126 12.95 -5.18 -20.07
N PRO A 127 12.74 -6.15 -20.98
CA PRO A 127 12.18 -5.88 -22.31
C PRO A 127 10.74 -5.34 -22.31
N LEU A 128 10.08 -5.36 -21.15
CA LEU A 128 8.73 -4.81 -20.96
C LEU A 128 8.74 -3.40 -20.35
N ALA A 129 9.87 -2.69 -20.38
CA ALA A 129 10.01 -1.37 -19.76
C ALA A 129 9.00 -0.38 -20.32
N THR A 130 8.86 -0.32 -21.64
CA THR A 130 7.95 0.63 -22.33
C THR A 130 6.48 0.32 -22.04
N GLN A 131 6.08 -0.96 -22.06
CA GLN A 131 4.71 -1.39 -21.75
C GLN A 131 4.37 -1.18 -20.27
N CYS A 132 5.32 -1.44 -19.35
CA CYS A 132 5.12 -1.15 -17.93
C CYS A 132 5.07 0.36 -17.64
N ALA A 133 5.88 1.17 -18.32
CA ALA A 133 5.81 2.63 -18.23
C ALA A 133 4.43 3.14 -18.64
N ALA A 134 3.92 2.67 -19.78
CA ALA A 134 2.56 2.91 -20.24
C ALA A 134 1.50 2.49 -19.20
N ALA A 135 1.62 1.27 -18.66
CA ALA A 135 0.70 0.72 -17.68
C ALA A 135 0.72 1.46 -16.32
N CYS A 136 1.83 2.10 -15.97
CA CYS A 136 2.02 2.87 -14.74
C CYS A 136 1.76 4.38 -14.88
N SER A 137 1.75 4.92 -16.09
CA SER A 137 1.50 6.36 -16.34
C SER A 137 0.14 6.77 -15.78
N ASP A 138 0.04 7.96 -15.18
CA ASP A 138 -1.24 8.54 -14.75
C ASP A 138 -2.06 9.06 -15.95
N ASP A 139 -1.41 9.26 -17.10
CA ASP A 139 -2.08 9.61 -18.36
C ASP A 139 -2.47 8.33 -19.13
N PRO A 140 -3.78 7.98 -19.19
CA PRO A 140 -4.26 6.82 -19.93
C PRO A 140 -4.04 6.93 -21.45
N SER A 141 -3.87 8.13 -22.00
CA SER A 141 -3.67 8.36 -23.43
C SER A 141 -2.23 8.07 -23.88
N ALA A 142 -1.26 8.15 -22.97
CA ALA A 142 0.13 7.83 -23.25
C ALA A 142 0.33 6.33 -23.54
N GLY A 143 -0.38 5.44 -22.83
CA GLY A 143 -0.21 4.00 -22.98
C GLY A 143 -0.74 3.43 -24.30
N ILE A 144 -1.84 3.97 -24.82
CA ILE A 144 -2.46 3.50 -26.08
C ILE A 144 -1.55 3.83 -27.27
N ARG A 145 -0.94 5.03 -27.30
CA ARG A 145 -0.05 5.45 -28.39
C ARG A 145 1.19 4.55 -28.50
N THR A 146 1.81 4.19 -27.37
CA THR A 146 2.99 3.31 -27.35
C THR A 146 2.66 1.86 -27.74
N ALA A 147 1.46 1.37 -27.41
CA ALA A 147 1.01 0.03 -27.82
C ALA A 147 0.82 -0.05 -29.35
N ILE A 148 0.22 0.99 -29.96
CA ILE A 148 0.00 1.06 -31.41
C ILE A 148 1.32 1.11 -32.18
N THR A 149 2.32 1.87 -31.71
CA THR A 149 3.63 1.95 -32.38
C THR A 149 4.40 0.63 -32.36
N ASN A 150 4.26 -0.16 -31.30
CA ASN A 150 4.97 -1.44 -31.18
C ASN A 150 4.33 -2.57 -31.97
N LEU A 151 3.01 -2.55 -32.20
CA LEU A 151 2.32 -3.54 -33.03
C LEU A 151 2.47 -3.27 -34.54
N GLY A 152 2.70 -2.01 -34.93
CA GLY A 152 2.89 -1.63 -36.34
C GLY A 152 4.25 -2.01 -36.92
N ALA A 153 5.25 -2.30 -36.10
CA ALA A 153 6.61 -2.59 -36.55
C ALA A 153 6.84 -4.05 -36.97
N ASP A 154 5.98 -4.99 -36.54
CA ASP A 154 6.22 -6.44 -36.71
C ASP A 154 5.34 -7.11 -37.78
N LEU A 155 4.51 -6.34 -38.51
CA LEU A 155 3.64 -6.83 -39.59
C LEU A 155 4.06 -6.36 -40.99
N SER A 156 5.23 -5.74 -41.14
CA SER A 156 5.73 -5.23 -42.43
C SER A 156 6.88 -6.09 -43.01
N THR A 157 6.66 -7.40 -43.14
CA THR A 157 7.53 -8.32 -43.92
C THR A 157 6.71 -9.48 -44.49
N HIS A 158 5.73 -9.17 -45.33
CA HIS A 158 5.29 -10.12 -46.36
C HIS A 158 5.32 -9.43 -47.72
N ASP A 159 6.42 -9.69 -48.41
CA ASP A 159 6.79 -9.23 -49.73
C ASP A 159 5.90 -9.93 -50.78
N VAL A 160 4.84 -9.26 -51.23
CA VAL A 160 4.08 -9.68 -52.42
C VAL A 160 4.78 -9.09 -53.63
N ARG A 161 5.61 -9.93 -54.25
CA ARG A 161 6.26 -9.73 -55.55
C ARG A 161 5.24 -9.40 -56.64
N PRO A 162 5.35 -8.25 -57.35
CA PRO A 162 4.68 -8.06 -58.63
C PRO A 162 5.63 -8.35 -59.79
N SER A 163 5.08 -9.01 -60.80
CA SER A 163 5.68 -9.34 -62.09
C SER A 163 6.07 -8.09 -62.88
N GLU A 164 7.17 -8.22 -63.62
CA GLU A 164 7.77 -7.26 -64.52
C GLU A 164 6.86 -6.89 -65.70
N GLY A 165 6.94 -5.63 -66.14
CA GLY A 165 6.34 -5.11 -67.37
C GLY A 165 6.84 -3.69 -67.65
N ALA A 166 7.76 -3.58 -68.61
CA ALA A 166 8.52 -2.40 -68.99
C ALA A 166 7.70 -1.16 -69.40
N THR A 167 8.29 0.05 -69.24
CA THR A 167 8.53 1.09 -70.28
C THR A 167 8.98 2.40 -69.63
N THR A 168 10.12 2.95 -70.05
CA THR A 168 10.70 4.27 -69.73
C THR A 168 10.21 5.34 -70.75
N PRO A 169 10.61 6.63 -70.67
CA PRO A 169 10.41 7.67 -69.64
C PRO A 169 9.78 8.95 -70.31
N PRO A 170 9.73 10.19 -69.73
CA PRO A 170 10.92 11.02 -69.50
C PRO A 170 10.92 11.93 -68.24
N SER A 171 12.12 12.08 -67.66
CA SER A 171 12.79 13.33 -67.25
C SER A 171 11.94 14.53 -66.81
N VAL A 172 11.89 14.78 -65.49
CA VAL A 172 11.79 16.13 -64.92
C VAL A 172 12.74 16.26 -63.73
N ARG A 173 13.75 17.12 -63.89
CA ARG A 173 14.57 17.70 -62.83
C ARG A 173 13.68 18.44 -61.82
N MET A 174 14.00 18.40 -60.53
CA MET A 174 14.15 19.60 -59.68
C MET A 174 14.65 19.26 -58.26
N SER A 175 15.72 19.96 -57.90
CA SER A 175 15.95 20.67 -56.63
C SER A 175 16.04 19.92 -55.30
N THR A 176 17.31 19.73 -54.93
CA THR A 176 17.83 19.68 -53.56
C THR A 176 17.27 20.80 -52.67
N ARG A 177 16.72 20.42 -51.51
CA ARG A 177 16.63 21.32 -50.35
C ARG A 177 16.95 20.55 -49.07
N SER A 178 18.12 20.89 -48.53
CA SER A 178 18.57 20.60 -47.19
C SER A 178 17.75 21.38 -46.16
N ALA A 179 17.28 20.68 -45.13
CA ALA A 179 16.90 21.21 -43.82
C ALA A 179 17.19 20.06 -42.84
N GLY A 180 18.16 20.15 -41.93
CA GLY A 180 18.12 21.06 -40.80
C GLY A 180 17.49 20.32 -39.62
N ALA A 181 18.19 19.30 -39.11
CA ALA A 181 17.78 18.53 -37.94
C ALA A 181 17.96 19.40 -36.68
N ALA A 182 16.84 19.88 -36.14
CA ALA A 182 16.79 20.51 -34.83
C ALA A 182 16.48 19.44 -33.78
N SER A 183 17.41 19.26 -32.86
CA SER A 183 17.31 18.36 -31.71
C SER A 183 16.28 18.89 -30.71
N SER A 184 15.24 18.10 -30.43
CA SER A 184 14.32 18.34 -29.31
C SER A 184 14.91 17.78 -28.02
N PRO A 185 14.90 18.52 -26.90
CA PRO A 185 15.41 18.04 -25.62
C PRO A 185 14.45 17.03 -24.99
N ALA A 186 15.01 15.91 -24.55
CA ALA A 186 14.30 14.84 -23.84
C ALA A 186 13.65 15.38 -22.56
N THR A 187 12.33 15.30 -22.49
CA THR A 187 11.55 15.58 -21.28
C THR A 187 11.53 14.30 -20.43
N THR A 188 12.22 14.32 -19.30
CA THR A 188 12.16 13.23 -18.31
C THR A 188 10.78 13.20 -17.63
N PRO A 189 10.15 12.03 -17.47
CA PRO A 189 8.85 11.91 -16.80
C PRO A 189 9.02 12.10 -15.29
N VAL A 190 8.46 13.20 -14.77
CA VAL A 190 8.38 13.49 -13.33
C VAL A 190 7.40 12.49 -12.69
N VAL A 191 7.91 11.54 -11.91
CA VAL A 191 7.07 10.65 -11.07
C VAL A 191 6.38 11.52 -10.03
N ALA A 192 5.05 11.56 -10.05
CA ALA A 192 4.26 12.34 -9.11
C ALA A 192 4.61 11.91 -7.66
N PRO A 193 5.00 12.85 -6.78
CA PRO A 193 5.42 12.52 -5.43
C PRO A 193 4.27 11.90 -4.64
N VAL A 194 4.54 10.75 -4.00
CA VAL A 194 3.61 10.12 -3.05
C VAL A 194 3.29 11.16 -1.98
N ALA A 195 2.01 11.50 -1.84
CA ALA A 195 1.57 12.56 -0.93
C ALA A 195 2.10 12.31 0.50
N ALA A 196 2.98 13.20 0.96
CA ALA A 196 3.57 13.13 2.29
C ALA A 196 2.50 13.30 3.37
N PHE A 197 2.67 12.63 4.52
CA PHE A 197 1.78 12.81 5.66
C PHE A 197 1.86 14.25 6.17
N ARG A 198 0.71 14.91 6.29
CA ARG A 198 0.64 16.27 6.83
C ARG A 198 0.35 16.19 8.33
N PRO A 199 1.14 16.84 9.21
CA PRO A 199 0.96 16.75 10.66
C PRO A 199 -0.45 17.07 11.16
N HIS A 200 -1.14 18.03 10.52
CA HIS A 200 -2.52 18.38 10.88
C HIS A 200 -3.50 17.20 10.72
N HIS A 201 -3.21 16.21 9.86
CA HIS A 201 -4.05 15.02 9.74
C HIS A 201 -4.12 14.22 11.05
N ALA A 202 -3.06 14.25 11.88
CA ALA A 202 -3.04 13.56 13.17
C ALA A 202 -4.12 14.10 14.11
N GLU A 203 -4.33 15.41 14.09
CA GLU A 203 -5.25 16.11 14.98
C GLU A 203 -6.65 16.22 14.38
N GLU A 204 -6.77 16.46 13.07
CA GLU A 204 -8.05 16.59 12.39
C GLU A 204 -8.80 15.25 12.31
N PHE A 205 -8.08 14.15 12.07
CA PHE A 205 -8.68 12.82 11.86
C PHE A 205 -8.39 11.83 12.98
N GLY A 206 -7.77 12.27 14.08
CA GLY A 206 -7.42 11.39 15.20
C GLY A 206 -6.50 10.24 14.78
N LEU A 207 -5.38 10.56 14.12
CA LEU A 207 -4.39 9.59 13.67
C LEU A 207 -3.13 9.63 14.54
N GLN A 208 -2.49 8.48 14.73
CA GLN A 208 -1.19 8.34 15.38
C GLN A 208 -0.12 8.03 14.33
N PRO A 209 0.75 8.98 13.97
CA PRO A 209 1.82 8.74 13.00
C PRO A 209 2.89 7.82 13.58
N HIS A 210 3.43 6.95 12.74
CA HIS A 210 4.59 6.10 13.00
C HIS A 210 5.73 6.53 12.08
N TYR A 211 6.81 6.99 12.69
CA TYR A 211 7.99 7.48 11.99
C TYR A 211 8.98 6.34 11.75
N ASN A 212 9.61 6.34 10.58
CA ASN A 212 10.74 5.47 10.29
C ASN A 212 12.03 6.02 10.96
N LYS A 213 13.15 5.32 10.78
CA LYS A 213 14.46 5.73 11.29
C LYS A 213 14.95 7.09 10.75
N ASP A 214 14.43 7.52 9.60
CA ASP A 214 14.80 8.77 8.93
C ASP A 214 13.88 9.94 9.35
N GLY A 215 12.93 9.71 10.28
CA GLY A 215 11.98 10.72 10.75
C GLY A 215 10.82 10.99 9.79
N ILE A 216 10.64 10.16 8.75
CA ILE A 216 9.52 10.24 7.80
C ILE A 216 8.39 9.35 8.27
N VAL A 217 7.14 9.83 8.19
CA VAL A 217 5.96 9.02 8.55
C VAL A 217 5.77 7.89 7.54
N GLU A 218 5.98 6.65 7.96
CA GLU A 218 5.81 5.45 7.12
C GLU A 218 4.35 4.98 7.14
N SER A 219 3.67 5.13 8.28
CA SER A 219 2.26 4.79 8.42
C SER A 219 1.59 5.60 9.52
N ALA A 220 0.26 5.67 9.49
CA ALA A 220 -0.53 6.29 10.55
C ALA A 220 -1.63 5.34 11.00
N THR A 221 -1.80 5.15 12.31
CA THR A 221 -2.81 4.27 12.90
C THR A 221 -4.02 5.07 13.37
N CYS A 222 -5.22 4.57 13.14
CA CYS A 222 -6.46 5.19 13.61
C CYS A 222 -6.53 5.15 15.15
N ARG A 223 -6.57 6.31 15.83
CA ARG A 223 -6.69 6.36 17.31
C ARG A 223 -8.04 5.86 17.79
N PHE A 224 -9.12 6.04 17.02
CA PHE A 224 -10.44 5.51 17.38
C PHE A 224 -10.45 3.98 17.47
N CYS A 225 -9.83 3.30 16.50
CA CYS A 225 -9.64 1.85 16.57
C CYS A 225 -8.81 1.43 17.79
N LEU A 226 -7.82 2.23 18.17
CA LEU A 226 -6.92 1.95 19.28
C LEU A 226 -7.62 2.12 20.64
N THR A 227 -8.43 3.18 20.80
CA THR A 227 -9.05 3.55 22.08
C THR A 227 -10.43 2.93 22.27
N PHE A 228 -11.29 2.97 21.25
CA PHE A 228 -12.70 2.59 21.38
C PHE A 228 -13.01 1.23 20.72
N GLY A 229 -12.10 0.71 19.90
CA GLY A 229 -12.41 -0.42 19.01
C GLY A 229 -13.39 -0.02 17.91
N ARG A 230 -13.97 -1.01 17.20
CA ARG A 230 -14.97 -0.74 16.15
C ARG A 230 -16.36 -0.54 16.77
N ASP A 231 -17.12 0.40 16.23
CA ASP A 231 -18.52 0.59 16.62
C ASP A 231 -19.30 -0.72 16.39
N ALA A 232 -20.13 -1.08 17.37
CA ALA A 232 -20.91 -2.29 17.32
C ALA A 232 -22.00 -2.15 16.25
N ARG A 233 -21.95 -2.97 15.19
CA ARG A 233 -23.06 -3.04 14.21
C ARG A 233 -24.25 -3.85 14.71
N ASN A 234 -24.03 -4.79 15.63
CA ASN A 234 -25.05 -5.72 16.15
C ASN A 234 -24.95 -5.87 17.69
N GLY A 235 -24.78 -4.77 18.42
CA GLY A 235 -24.72 -4.78 19.90
C GLY A 235 -23.45 -5.38 20.54
N LYS A 236 -22.67 -6.21 19.82
CA LYS A 236 -21.40 -6.75 20.32
C LYS A 236 -20.21 -5.94 19.80
N ARG A 237 -19.52 -5.25 20.71
CA ARG A 237 -18.24 -4.58 20.41
C ARG A 237 -17.18 -5.64 20.11
N ARG A 238 -16.49 -5.52 18.97
CA ARG A 238 -15.34 -6.37 18.65
C ARG A 238 -14.07 -5.53 18.71
N ILE A 239 -13.18 -5.87 19.63
CA ILE A 239 -11.83 -5.29 19.70
C ILE A 239 -10.99 -5.97 18.61
N GLY A 240 -11.03 -5.40 17.41
CA GLY A 240 -10.21 -5.84 16.28
C GLY A 240 -8.85 -5.14 16.24
N LYS A 241 -7.91 -5.67 15.44
CA LYS A 241 -6.63 -5.02 15.19
C LYS A 241 -6.83 -3.60 14.63
N PRO A 242 -6.16 -2.57 15.18
CA PRO A 242 -6.30 -1.20 14.71
C PRO A 242 -5.95 -1.04 13.23
N LYS A 243 -6.71 -0.18 12.53
CA LYS A 243 -6.45 0.12 11.13
C LYS A 243 -5.24 1.04 10.99
N SER A 244 -4.23 0.62 10.23
CA SER A 244 -3.10 1.44 9.81
C SER A 244 -3.22 1.85 8.33
N PHE A 245 -2.76 3.05 8.03
CA PHE A 245 -2.76 3.67 6.71
C PHE A 245 -1.33 3.92 6.26
N ARG A 246 -0.97 3.46 5.05
CA ARG A 246 0.30 3.79 4.39
C ARG A 246 0.14 4.84 3.28
N SER A 247 -1.09 5.07 2.83
CA SER A 247 -1.44 6.11 1.86
C SER A 247 -2.11 7.25 2.61
N PHE A 248 -1.55 8.46 2.53
CA PHE A 248 -1.98 9.59 3.35
C PHE A 248 -3.06 10.47 2.70
N ARG A 249 -4.01 9.83 2.02
CA ARG A 249 -5.15 10.49 1.37
C ARG A 249 -6.27 10.69 2.38
N VAL A 250 -6.79 11.92 2.47
CA VAL A 250 -7.85 12.30 3.40
C VAL A 250 -9.12 11.46 3.22
N ASP A 251 -9.47 11.12 1.98
CA ASP A 251 -10.66 10.31 1.65
C ASP A 251 -10.64 8.94 2.35
N ASN A 252 -9.46 8.32 2.43
CA ASN A 252 -9.30 7.02 3.09
C ASN A 252 -9.60 7.10 4.59
N TYR A 253 -9.19 8.19 5.24
CA TYR A 253 -9.45 8.41 6.66
C TYR A 253 -10.93 8.64 6.89
N ARG A 254 -11.54 9.56 6.12
CA ARG A 254 -12.96 9.90 6.22
C ARG A 254 -13.84 8.68 6.01
N GLN A 255 -13.57 7.88 4.98
CA GLN A 255 -14.32 6.65 4.71
C GLN A 255 -14.19 5.62 5.85
N HIS A 256 -13.01 5.48 6.44
CA HIS A 256 -12.83 4.57 7.56
C HIS A 256 -13.58 5.05 8.81
N LEU A 257 -13.44 6.33 9.16
CA LEU A 257 -14.07 6.95 10.32
C LEU A 257 -15.59 6.92 10.20
N SER A 258 -16.16 7.28 9.04
CA SER A 258 -17.60 7.27 8.83
C SER A 258 -18.22 5.87 8.84
N SER A 259 -17.47 4.83 8.43
CA SER A 259 -18.00 3.47 8.33
C SER A 259 -17.74 2.57 9.54
N GLN A 260 -16.70 2.86 10.33
CA GLN A 260 -16.26 2.04 11.47
C GLN A 260 -16.39 2.74 12.83
N HIS A 261 -16.50 4.07 12.85
CA HIS A 261 -16.53 4.90 14.07
C HIS A 261 -17.58 6.02 13.96
N THR A 262 -18.74 5.75 13.37
CA THR A 262 -19.74 6.76 13.03
C THR A 262 -20.13 7.63 14.23
N ALA A 263 -20.44 7.02 15.38
CA ALA A 263 -20.90 7.76 16.56
C ALA A 263 -19.76 8.59 17.19
N LYS A 264 -18.63 7.95 17.46
CA LYS A 264 -17.48 8.63 18.10
C LYS A 264 -16.83 9.67 17.19
N TRP A 265 -16.88 9.48 15.88
CA TRP A 265 -16.39 10.46 14.92
C TRP A 265 -17.25 11.73 14.92
N GLU A 266 -18.58 11.60 15.03
CA GLU A 266 -19.47 12.77 15.15
C GLU A 266 -19.25 13.55 16.44
N GLU A 267 -19.08 12.85 17.58
CA GLU A 267 -18.70 13.50 18.85
C GLU A 267 -17.37 14.24 18.72
N PHE A 268 -16.36 13.60 18.12
CA PHE A 268 -15.04 14.21 17.93
C PHE A 268 -15.07 15.42 17.01
N ARG A 269 -15.91 15.42 15.96
CA ARG A 269 -16.08 16.56 15.06
C ARG A 269 -16.67 17.79 15.74
N LYS A 270 -17.45 17.61 16.81
CA LYS A 270 -17.99 18.71 17.63
C LYS A 270 -16.93 19.34 18.54
N CYS A 271 -15.77 18.71 18.72
CA CYS A 271 -14.66 19.33 19.44
C CYS A 271 -13.99 20.39 18.56
N GLU A 272 -14.20 21.67 18.89
CA GLU A 272 -13.62 22.80 18.15
C GLU A 272 -12.14 23.04 18.50
N SER A 273 -11.78 22.83 19.77
CA SER A 273 -10.41 23.07 20.23
C SER A 273 -9.52 21.83 20.13
N LEU A 274 -8.26 22.05 19.82
CA LEU A 274 -7.23 21.02 19.74
C LEU A 274 -7.00 20.34 21.10
N ALA A 275 -7.15 21.11 22.20
CA ALA A 275 -7.13 20.59 23.57
C ALA A 275 -8.30 19.64 23.84
N ALA A 276 -9.53 20.00 23.42
CA ALA A 276 -10.69 19.12 23.55
C ALA A 276 -10.52 17.83 22.73
N LYS A 277 -9.99 17.93 21.50
CA LYS A 277 -9.66 16.76 20.66
C LYS A 277 -8.62 15.85 21.31
N LYS A 278 -7.60 16.41 21.98
CA LYS A 278 -6.61 15.63 22.73
C LYS A 278 -7.24 14.96 23.96
N ALA A 279 -8.07 15.70 24.70
CA ALA A 279 -8.78 15.20 25.88
C ALA A 279 -9.81 14.10 25.53
N PHE A 280 -10.41 14.15 24.34
CA PHE A 280 -11.37 13.16 23.86
C PHE A 280 -10.81 11.73 23.90
N PHE A 281 -9.54 11.54 23.52
CA PHE A 281 -8.87 10.24 23.57
C PHE A 281 -8.26 9.91 24.94
N ALA A 282 -8.22 10.86 25.88
CA ALA A 282 -7.66 10.65 27.21
C ALA A 282 -8.70 10.11 28.21
N ARG A 283 -9.99 10.47 28.06
CA ARG A 283 -11.07 10.08 28.99
C ARG A 283 -11.23 8.55 29.11
N ASP A 284 -11.15 7.82 28.01
CA ASP A 284 -11.40 6.38 28.01
C ASP A 284 -10.15 5.55 28.29
N ALA A 285 -8.95 6.11 28.13
CA ALA A 285 -7.70 5.44 28.52
C ALA A 285 -7.60 5.25 30.04
N ALA A 286 -8.28 6.09 30.83
CA ALA A 286 -8.32 6.00 32.29
C ALA A 286 -9.46 5.10 32.82
N GLY A 287 -10.48 4.80 32.01
CA GLY A 287 -11.68 4.05 32.43
C GLY A 287 -11.66 2.56 32.09
N MET A 288 -10.57 2.03 31.53
CA MET A 288 -10.53 0.67 30.93
C MET A 288 -10.05 -0.43 31.91
N VAL A 289 -10.20 -0.24 33.23
CA VAL A 289 -9.75 -1.21 34.24
C VAL A 289 -10.82 -1.96 35.04
N ASP A 290 -12.10 -1.56 35.09
CA ASP A 290 -13.00 -2.14 36.13
C ASP A 290 -14.36 -2.73 35.66
N ASP A 291 -14.73 -2.69 34.38
CA ASP A 291 -16.08 -3.13 33.94
C ASP A 291 -16.09 -4.54 33.29
N ALA A 292 -15.40 -5.50 33.92
CA ALA A 292 -15.48 -6.93 33.58
C ALA A 292 -16.20 -7.78 34.65
N THR A 293 -16.81 -7.14 35.65
CA THR A 293 -17.63 -7.80 36.67
C THR A 293 -19.01 -7.16 36.66
N SER A 294 -19.82 -7.50 35.66
CA SER A 294 -21.28 -7.41 35.86
C SER A 294 -21.70 -8.50 36.85
N PRO A 295 -22.46 -8.16 37.89
CA PRO A 295 -22.96 -9.12 38.86
C PRO A 295 -23.95 -10.07 38.16
N ALA A 296 -23.93 -11.33 38.60
CA ALA A 296 -24.97 -12.28 38.27
C ALA A 296 -26.32 -11.75 38.79
N ASP A 297 -27.18 -11.31 37.88
CA ASP A 297 -28.59 -11.08 38.18
C ASP A 297 -29.28 -12.45 38.17
N GLU A 298 -29.54 -12.93 39.38
CA GLU A 298 -30.50 -13.97 39.70
C GLU A 298 -31.91 -13.34 39.67
N ASN A 299 -32.70 -13.65 38.65
CA ASN A 299 -34.16 -13.43 38.63
C ASN A 299 -34.73 -14.40 37.58
N ASP A 300 -35.10 -15.64 37.90
CA ASP A 300 -36.26 -16.10 38.69
C ASP A 300 -37.61 -15.46 38.32
N GLY A 301 -38.54 -16.33 37.88
CA GLY A 301 -39.98 -16.13 37.99
C GLY A 301 -40.74 -15.47 36.83
N GLY A 302 -41.59 -16.26 36.16
CA GLY A 302 -42.89 -15.80 35.65
C GLY A 302 -43.13 -16.07 34.15
N LEU A 303 -43.75 -17.19 33.75
CA LEU A 303 -45.21 -17.45 33.63
C LEU A 303 -45.90 -16.68 32.48
N GLU A 304 -46.61 -17.48 31.65
CA GLU A 304 -47.85 -17.17 30.92
C GLU A 304 -47.72 -16.19 29.75
N ASP A 305 -47.81 -16.66 28.51
CA ASP A 305 -49.02 -17.08 27.77
C ASP A 305 -49.53 -15.92 26.89
N ASP A 306 -50.08 -16.35 25.76
CA ASP A 306 -51.10 -15.67 24.97
C ASP A 306 -50.72 -14.67 23.86
N GLU A 307 -51.24 -15.08 22.70
CA GLU A 307 -51.98 -14.29 21.70
C GLU A 307 -51.19 -13.65 20.55
N ASP A 308 -51.26 -14.37 19.42
CA ASP A 308 -51.94 -13.93 18.19
C ASP A 308 -52.27 -12.42 18.10
N ASP A 309 -51.71 -11.74 17.10
CA ASP A 309 -52.40 -10.73 16.30
C ASP A 309 -51.50 -10.43 15.08
N ASP A 310 -51.87 -10.88 13.89
CA ASP A 310 -52.81 -10.24 12.97
C ASP A 310 -52.06 -9.34 11.98
N GLU A 311 -52.63 -9.35 10.79
CA GLU A 311 -52.14 -9.03 9.50
C GLU A 311 -51.98 -7.53 9.28
N SER A 312 -51.09 -7.17 8.36
CA SER A 312 -51.32 -6.01 7.51
C SER A 312 -50.71 -6.26 6.13
N GLU A 313 -51.54 -6.87 5.29
CA GLU A 313 -52.05 -6.26 4.07
C GLU A 313 -51.15 -5.17 3.45
N VAL A 314 -50.41 -5.54 2.41
CA VAL A 314 -50.08 -4.59 1.34
C VAL A 314 -50.41 -5.21 -0.02
N THR A 315 -51.21 -4.44 -0.74
CA THR A 315 -51.98 -4.77 -1.92
C THR A 315 -51.13 -5.01 -3.16
N ALA A 316 -51.69 -5.89 -4.00
CA ALA A 316 -51.23 -6.19 -5.35
C ALA A 316 -51.31 -4.96 -6.27
N ALA A 317 -50.32 -4.83 -7.16
CA ALA A 317 -50.51 -4.24 -8.48
C ALA A 317 -49.67 -5.01 -9.51
N ASP A 318 -50.37 -5.45 -10.55
CA ASP A 318 -49.95 -6.21 -11.71
C ASP A 318 -48.71 -5.71 -12.45
N GLY A 319 -47.99 -6.65 -13.07
CA GLY A 319 -46.87 -6.38 -13.96
C GLY A 319 -46.21 -7.62 -14.54
N HIS A 320 -47.01 -8.48 -15.18
CA HIS A 320 -46.62 -9.75 -15.79
C HIS A 320 -45.82 -9.54 -17.10
N VAL A 321 -44.50 -9.83 -17.15
CA VAL A 321 -43.82 -10.35 -18.36
C VAL A 321 -42.62 -11.25 -18.01
N GLY A 322 -42.83 -12.56 -18.16
CA GLY A 322 -41.90 -13.58 -18.68
C GLY A 322 -40.42 -13.60 -18.26
N ALA A 323 -40.07 -14.49 -17.31
CA ALA A 323 -38.74 -15.06 -17.17
C ALA A 323 -38.77 -16.59 -17.43
N PRO A 324 -37.73 -17.19 -18.04
CA PRO A 324 -37.72 -18.61 -18.38
C PRO A 324 -37.35 -19.51 -17.21
N ARG A 325 -38.00 -20.67 -17.19
CA ARG A 325 -37.84 -21.79 -16.24
C ARG A 325 -36.38 -22.29 -16.20
N TYR A 326 -35.76 -22.24 -15.02
CA TYR A 326 -34.66 -23.14 -14.67
C TYR A 326 -35.13 -24.10 -13.57
N ARG A 327 -35.11 -25.40 -13.89
CA ARG A 327 -35.38 -26.50 -12.95
C ARG A 327 -34.28 -26.54 -11.90
N SER A 328 -34.61 -26.24 -10.64
CA SER A 328 -33.81 -26.66 -9.49
C SER A 328 -34.23 -28.08 -9.10
N ILE A 329 -33.32 -29.03 -9.31
CA ILE A 329 -33.40 -30.37 -8.74
C ILE A 329 -32.80 -30.27 -7.33
N ALA A 330 -33.63 -30.40 -6.31
CA ALA A 330 -33.19 -30.63 -4.94
C ALA A 330 -32.76 -32.10 -4.78
N PRO A 331 -31.59 -32.41 -4.19
CA PRO A 331 -31.32 -33.77 -3.76
C PRO A 331 -31.95 -34.02 -2.38
N ALA A 332 -32.66 -35.13 -2.32
CA ALA A 332 -33.38 -35.64 -1.18
C ALA A 332 -32.47 -35.89 0.04
N LEU A 333 -33.00 -35.51 1.20
CA LEU A 333 -32.59 -35.96 2.52
C LEU A 333 -32.75 -37.49 2.59
N GLN A 334 -31.64 -38.20 2.81
CA GLN A 334 -31.68 -39.57 3.34
C GLN A 334 -31.28 -39.53 4.81
N SER A 335 -32.30 -39.66 5.66
CA SER A 335 -32.20 -39.98 7.07
C SER A 335 -31.70 -41.42 7.22
N VAL A 336 -30.52 -41.59 7.82
CA VAL A 336 -30.02 -42.89 8.28
C VAL A 336 -30.14 -42.94 9.80
N PRO A 337 -30.93 -43.85 10.39
CA PRO A 337 -30.93 -44.04 11.83
C PRO A 337 -29.73 -44.94 12.18
N ARG A 338 -28.77 -44.42 12.94
CA ARG A 338 -27.69 -45.26 13.50
C ARG A 338 -27.76 -45.27 15.01
N ALA A 339 -28.64 -46.14 15.50
CA ALA A 339 -28.56 -46.70 16.84
C ALA A 339 -27.45 -47.75 16.87
N THR A 340 -26.36 -47.46 17.60
CA THR A 340 -25.45 -48.48 18.18
C THR A 340 -24.90 -47.85 19.46
N GLN A 341 -25.57 -48.10 20.58
CA GLN A 341 -25.13 -49.08 21.59
C GLN A 341 -23.84 -48.67 22.31
N ASN A 342 -24.06 -48.09 23.49
CA ASN A 342 -23.31 -48.32 24.71
C ASN A 342 -22.36 -49.52 24.64
N ASN A 343 -21.06 -49.25 24.55
CA ASN A 343 -20.03 -50.19 24.93
C ASN A 343 -19.03 -49.47 25.84
N LYS A 344 -19.52 -49.12 27.04
CA LYS A 344 -18.71 -48.70 28.18
C LYS A 344 -18.05 -49.97 28.76
N ARG A 345 -17.07 -50.51 28.03
CA ARG A 345 -16.14 -51.50 28.57
C ARG A 345 -15.20 -50.74 29.49
N SER A 346 -15.37 -50.95 30.79
CA SER A 346 -14.35 -50.69 31.80
C SER A 346 -13.07 -51.39 31.38
N ARG A 347 -12.15 -50.62 30.79
CA ARG A 347 -10.75 -51.01 30.61
C ARG A 347 -9.99 -50.41 31.79
N ASP A 348 -10.34 -50.92 32.98
CA ASP A 348 -9.52 -50.76 34.16
C ASP A 348 -8.36 -51.75 34.00
N GLY A 349 -7.13 -51.26 34.12
CA GLY A 349 -5.96 -52.13 34.19
C GLY A 349 -4.83 -51.65 33.31
N GLU A 350 -3.84 -51.05 33.97
CA GLU A 350 -2.46 -50.93 33.53
C GLU A 350 -2.23 -49.87 32.43
N GLU A 351 -2.42 -48.59 32.78
CA GLU A 351 -1.50 -47.57 32.26
C GLU A 351 -0.11 -47.99 32.75
N SER A 352 0.70 -48.48 31.80
CA SER A 352 2.09 -48.84 32.01
C SER A 352 2.82 -47.71 32.74
N GLU A 353 3.61 -48.03 33.77
CA GLU A 353 4.45 -47.05 34.47
C GLU A 353 5.32 -46.24 33.48
N GLU A 354 5.68 -46.85 32.34
CA GLU A 354 6.41 -46.23 31.22
C GLU A 354 5.70 -44.99 30.64
N ASP A 355 4.35 -44.99 30.57
CA ASP A 355 3.57 -43.87 30.07
C ASP A 355 3.58 -42.67 31.05
N THR A 356 3.79 -42.92 32.33
CA THR A 356 3.85 -41.86 33.35
C THR A 356 5.19 -41.12 33.32
N GLU A 357 6.29 -41.85 33.09
CA GLU A 357 7.63 -41.29 32.95
C GLU A 357 7.77 -40.49 31.65
N GLU A 358 7.21 -40.98 30.53
CA GLU A 358 7.21 -40.23 29.27
C GLU A 358 6.40 -38.92 29.40
N ARG A 359 5.27 -38.96 30.12
CA ARG A 359 4.50 -37.73 30.39
C ARG A 359 5.28 -36.75 31.27
N ALA A 360 6.03 -37.24 32.26
CA ALA A 360 6.86 -36.40 33.11
C ALA A 360 8.01 -35.73 32.34
N THR A 361 8.72 -36.48 31.50
CA THR A 361 9.80 -35.94 30.64
C THR A 361 9.28 -34.92 29.63
N ARG A 362 8.12 -35.16 29.00
CA ARG A 362 7.47 -34.19 28.10
C ARG A 362 7.05 -32.90 28.81
N ARG A 363 6.58 -32.98 30.07
CA ARG A 363 6.25 -31.79 30.87
C ARG A 363 7.51 -30.99 31.22
N SER A 364 8.57 -31.68 31.66
CA SER A 364 9.86 -31.06 31.97
C SER A 364 10.47 -30.36 30.74
N LEU A 365 10.39 -30.98 29.55
CA LEU A 365 10.89 -30.37 28.31
C LEU A 365 10.09 -29.12 27.92
N LYS A 366 8.76 -29.14 28.04
CA LYS A 366 7.91 -27.96 27.79
C LYS A 366 8.19 -26.82 28.77
N GLU A 367 8.42 -27.14 30.03
CA GLU A 367 8.79 -26.14 31.05
C GLU A 367 10.13 -25.47 30.72
N ARG A 368 11.14 -26.26 30.31
CA ARG A 368 12.43 -25.73 29.86
C ARG A 368 12.31 -24.87 28.60
N GLU A 369 11.46 -25.26 27.64
CA GLU A 369 11.18 -24.45 26.46
C GLU A 369 10.52 -23.11 26.83
N LEU A 370 9.58 -23.12 27.78
CA LEU A 370 8.93 -21.92 28.27
C LEU A 370 9.93 -20.97 28.94
N GLN A 371 10.81 -21.50 29.80
CA GLN A 371 11.87 -20.72 30.46
C GLN A 371 12.83 -20.08 29.44
N LEU A 372 13.16 -20.77 28.35
CA LEU A 372 13.98 -20.20 27.28
C LEU A 372 13.27 -19.05 26.55
N ARG A 373 11.97 -19.20 26.25
CA ARG A 373 11.16 -18.12 25.65
C ARG A 373 11.03 -16.91 26.56
N GLU A 374 10.84 -17.13 27.87
CA GLU A 374 10.80 -16.04 28.85
C GLU A 374 12.14 -15.29 28.92
N ARG A 375 13.26 -16.01 28.90
CA ARG A 375 14.61 -15.41 28.84
C ARG A 375 14.83 -14.62 27.55
N GLU A 376 14.38 -15.13 26.40
CA GLU A 376 14.46 -14.41 25.12
C GLU A 376 13.64 -13.11 25.16
N LEU A 377 12.43 -13.15 25.74
CA LEU A 377 11.60 -11.97 25.90
C LEU A 377 12.20 -10.96 26.87
N ALA A 378 12.86 -11.42 27.94
CA ALA A 378 13.57 -10.55 28.87
C ALA A 378 14.72 -9.80 28.17
N LEU A 379 15.54 -10.50 27.39
CA LEU A 379 16.62 -9.88 26.59
C LEU A 379 16.08 -8.86 25.59
N ARG A 380 14.96 -9.14 24.91
CA ARG A 380 14.32 -8.16 24.01
C ARG A 380 13.80 -6.92 24.73
N ARG A 381 13.32 -7.05 25.98
CA ARG A 381 12.89 -5.91 26.79
C ARG A 381 14.08 -5.05 27.21
N GLU A 382 15.19 -5.69 27.56
CA GLU A 382 16.46 -5.02 27.87
C GLU A 382 17.01 -4.26 26.67
N GLU A 383 17.09 -4.89 25.49
CA GLU A 383 17.53 -4.24 24.24
C GLU A 383 16.66 -3.01 23.88
N LEU A 384 15.34 -3.11 24.08
CA LEU A 384 14.43 -1.98 23.87
C LEU A 384 14.64 -0.86 24.89
N ALA A 385 14.97 -1.19 26.14
CA ALA A 385 15.28 -0.23 27.19
C ALA A 385 16.59 0.51 26.88
N GLU A 386 17.64 -0.20 26.47
CA GLU A 386 18.92 0.39 26.03
C GLU A 386 18.71 1.32 24.83
N ARG A 387 17.99 0.88 23.79
CA ARG A 387 17.65 1.74 22.63
C ARG A 387 16.81 2.97 23.02
N LYS A 388 16.03 2.90 24.10
CA LYS A 388 15.28 4.05 24.61
C LYS A 388 16.21 5.00 25.36
N GLN A 389 17.13 4.47 26.16
CA GLN A 389 18.14 5.25 26.87
C GLN A 389 19.07 5.98 25.90
N GLN A 390 19.58 5.29 24.87
CA GLN A 390 20.41 5.90 23.83
C GLN A 390 19.71 7.09 23.16
N ARG A 391 18.41 6.96 22.84
CA ARG A 391 17.63 8.06 22.25
C ARG A 391 17.46 9.25 23.18
N LEU A 392 17.38 9.02 24.50
CA LEU A 392 17.33 10.09 25.49
C LEU A 392 18.68 10.81 25.60
N GLU A 393 19.78 10.06 25.61
CA GLU A 393 21.14 10.62 25.62
C GLU A 393 21.42 11.44 24.35
N ASP A 394 21.06 10.92 23.17
CA ASP A 394 21.17 11.63 21.90
C ASP A 394 20.32 12.92 21.89
N ALA A 395 19.12 12.89 22.46
CA ALA A 395 18.25 14.06 22.57
C ALA A 395 18.85 15.12 23.51
N GLN A 396 19.37 14.72 24.66
CA GLN A 396 20.08 15.61 25.59
C GLN A 396 21.32 16.22 24.93
N GLN A 397 22.05 15.45 24.13
CA GLN A 397 23.22 15.95 23.41
C GLN A 397 22.85 17.00 22.37
N ARG A 398 21.75 16.79 21.63
CA ARG A 398 21.20 17.79 20.69
C ARG A 398 20.76 19.06 21.40
N GLU A 399 20.13 18.95 22.57
CA GLU A 399 19.73 20.10 23.38
C GLU A 399 20.95 20.91 23.82
N LYS A 400 22.02 20.26 24.27
CA LYS A 400 23.30 20.92 24.58
C LYS A 400 23.90 21.62 23.36
N GLN A 401 23.92 20.97 22.19
CA GLN A 401 24.41 21.57 20.95
C GLN A 401 23.58 22.79 20.54
N PHE A 402 22.26 22.72 20.72
CA PHE A 402 21.36 23.84 20.44
C PHE A 402 21.63 25.02 21.38
N GLY A 403 21.86 24.76 22.67
CA GLY A 403 22.26 25.79 23.63
C GLY A 403 23.54 26.54 23.21
N VAL A 404 24.57 25.81 22.77
CA VAL A 404 25.81 26.40 22.26
C VAL A 404 25.57 27.28 21.02
N MET A 405 24.68 26.86 20.11
CA MET A 405 24.33 27.69 18.94
C MET A 405 23.58 28.96 19.34
N VAL A 406 22.63 28.87 20.28
CA VAL A 406 21.91 30.05 20.79
C VAL A 406 22.88 31.06 21.40
N ASP A 407 23.81 30.60 22.25
CA ASP A 407 24.85 31.46 22.84
C ASP A 407 25.72 32.14 21.78
N MET A 408 26.06 31.41 20.71
CA MET A 408 26.84 31.95 19.59
C MET A 408 26.07 33.03 18.82
N VAL A 409 24.78 32.82 18.55
CA VAL A 409 23.91 33.80 17.90
C VAL A 409 23.73 35.05 18.77
N GLU A 410 23.54 34.90 20.08
CA GLU A 410 23.48 36.04 20.99
C GLU A 410 24.78 36.84 21.05
N LYS A 411 25.94 36.16 21.03
CA LYS A 411 27.25 36.83 20.92
C LYS A 411 27.35 37.61 19.62
N LEU A 412 26.93 37.02 18.50
CA LEU A 412 26.92 37.70 17.21
C LEU A 412 26.04 38.96 17.22
N HIS A 413 24.81 38.85 17.73
CA HIS A 413 23.91 40.01 17.89
C HIS A 413 24.51 41.10 18.78
N ARG A 414 25.16 40.74 19.90
CA ARG A 414 25.86 41.72 20.75
C ARG A 414 26.99 42.43 20.00
N THR A 415 27.81 41.70 19.24
CA THR A 415 28.89 42.32 18.44
C THR A 415 28.35 43.22 17.34
N GLN A 416 27.25 42.84 16.68
CA GLN A 416 26.59 43.66 15.68
C GLN A 416 26.04 44.96 16.29
N ALA A 417 25.41 44.89 17.46
CA ALA A 417 24.92 46.07 18.17
C ALA A 417 26.07 47.01 18.59
N GLN A 418 27.20 46.47 19.05
CA GLN A 418 28.39 47.27 19.36
C GLN A 418 28.94 47.98 18.12
N LEU A 419 29.04 47.29 16.98
CA LEU A 419 29.49 47.89 15.72
C LEU A 419 28.55 49.00 15.25
N LEU A 420 27.23 48.79 15.32
CA LEU A 420 26.24 49.82 14.99
C LEU A 420 26.35 51.04 15.90
N GLY A 421 26.61 50.84 17.20
CA GLY A 421 26.85 51.92 18.15
C GLY A 421 28.09 52.75 17.82
N ILE A 422 29.19 52.11 17.41
CA ILE A 422 30.41 52.79 16.98
C ILE A 422 30.16 53.62 15.71
N ILE A 423 29.46 53.06 14.72
CA ILE A 423 29.12 53.76 13.47
C ILE A 423 28.24 54.99 13.75
N ALA A 424 27.20 54.82 14.58
CA ALA A 424 26.32 55.92 14.97
C ALA A 424 27.07 57.03 15.72
N GLY A 425 27.99 56.66 16.62
CA GLY A 425 28.84 57.62 17.34
C GLY A 425 29.78 58.39 16.40
N ALA A 426 30.36 57.73 15.40
CA ALA A 426 31.22 58.36 14.40
C ALA A 426 30.44 59.35 13.51
N LEU A 427 29.19 59.03 13.14
CA LEU A 427 28.34 59.90 12.32
C LEU A 427 27.75 61.08 13.11
N GLY A 428 27.44 60.89 14.39
CA GLY A 428 26.85 61.93 15.25
C GLY A 428 27.81 63.04 15.71
N SER A 429 29.12 62.89 15.46
CA SER A 429 30.16 63.83 15.90
C SER A 429 30.69 64.75 14.79
N GLN A 430 29.90 65.03 13.74
CA GLN A 430 30.18 66.16 12.83
C GLN A 430 29.34 67.39 13.20
N PRO A 431 29.79 68.24 14.15
CA PRO A 431 29.17 69.53 14.38
C PRO A 431 29.55 70.48 13.23
N GLY A 432 28.56 70.90 12.44
CA GLY A 432 28.60 72.25 11.86
C GLY A 432 28.83 72.43 10.35
N LEU A 433 28.70 71.42 9.48
CA LEU A 433 28.90 71.64 8.03
C LEU A 433 27.64 71.96 7.20
N PHE A 434 26.44 71.94 7.78
CA PHE A 434 25.19 72.33 7.09
C PHE A 434 24.63 73.64 7.64
N SER A 435 25.33 74.75 7.38
CA SER A 435 24.77 76.09 7.62
C SER A 435 25.38 77.11 6.67
N GLN A 436 25.18 76.92 5.36
CA GLN A 436 25.30 78.02 4.39
C GLN A 436 24.72 77.61 3.04
N THR A 437 23.47 77.99 2.80
CA THR A 437 23.08 78.41 1.45
C THR A 437 21.92 79.37 1.58
N GLN A 438 22.28 80.66 1.47
CA GLN A 438 21.39 81.78 1.34
C GLN A 438 20.65 81.72 0.00
N GLN A 439 19.40 82.15 0.09
CA GLN A 439 18.52 82.84 -0.87
C GLN A 439 19.23 83.69 -1.95
N PRO A 440 18.53 84.03 -3.07
CA PRO A 440 17.19 84.66 -3.11
C PRO A 440 16.06 83.79 -3.67
#